data_AF-A0A272EQD6-F1
#
_entry.id   AF-A0A272EQD6-F1
#
_cell.length_a   1.000
_cell.length_b   1.000
_cell.length_c   1.000
_cell.angle_alpha   90.00
_cell.angle_beta   90.00
_cell.angle_gamma   90.00
#
_symmetry.space_group_name_H-M   'P 1'
#
loop_
_entity.id
_entity.type
_entity.pdbx_description
1 polymer ?
#
loop_
_entity_poly.entity_id
_entity_poly.type
_entity_poly.pdbx_seq_one_letter_code
_entity_poly.pdbx_strand_id
1 'polypeptide(L)'
;MMPAMVAVLTWLEFSAGIDLDETALEAQRRMDDVRRAAERLRAGEGEQMQAAPTATKQLCPACGVEISDEDQFCAACGTSLR
;
A
#
# COMPACT_ATOMS: atom_id res chain seq x y z
N MET A 1 44.77 11.04 36.38
CA MET A 1 44.13 9.91 37.08
C MET A 1 42.59 9.89 36.91
N MET A 2 42.03 10.48 35.84
CA MET A 2 40.57 10.50 35.55
C MET A 2 40.14 10.19 34.09
N PRO A 3 40.85 9.39 33.25
CA PRO A 3 40.28 8.98 31.95
C PRO A 3 39.48 7.66 32.01
N ALA A 4 39.78 6.76 32.94
CA ALA A 4 39.12 5.45 33.02
C ALA A 4 37.68 5.51 33.55
N MET A 5 37.36 6.46 34.45
CA MET A 5 36.00 6.63 34.98
C MET A 5 35.00 7.13 33.92
N VAL A 6 35.44 7.97 32.98
CA VAL A 6 34.57 8.53 31.94
C VAL A 6 34.15 7.45 30.94
N ALA A 7 35.04 6.50 30.61
CA ALA A 7 34.72 5.37 29.73
C ALA A 7 33.72 4.37 30.35
N VAL A 8 33.78 4.17 31.67
CA VAL A 8 32.80 3.33 32.40
C VAL A 8 31.44 4.03 32.49
N LEU A 9 31.42 5.35 32.71
CA LEU A 9 30.19 6.15 32.78
C LEU A 9 29.48 6.25 31.43
N THR A 10 30.20 6.46 30.32
CA THR A 10 29.60 6.47 28.98
C THR A 10 29.11 5.09 28.54
N TRP A 11 29.74 4.02 29.02
CA TRP A 11 29.26 2.65 28.79
C TRP A 11 28.04 2.29 29.67
N LEU A 12 27.94 2.84 30.89
CA LEU A 12 26.74 2.74 31.73
C LEU A 12 25.57 3.57 31.19
N GLU A 13 25.80 4.76 30.62
CA GLU A 13 24.74 5.53 29.96
C GLU A 13 24.24 4.86 28.68
N PHE A 14 25.11 4.14 27.94
CA PHE A 14 24.69 3.27 26.83
C PHE A 14 23.78 2.12 27.30
N SER A 15 24.00 1.61 28.52
CA SER A 15 23.11 0.61 29.14
C SER A 15 21.77 1.18 29.63
N ALA A 16 21.71 2.49 29.91
CA ALA A 16 20.49 3.20 30.30
C ALA A 16 19.72 3.79 29.09
N GLY A 17 20.20 3.59 27.87
CA GLY A 17 19.64 4.20 26.64
C GLY A 17 18.49 3.45 25.97
N ILE A 18 18.17 2.22 26.39
CA ILE A 18 16.97 1.49 25.94
C ILE A 18 16.46 0.64 27.10
N ASP A 19 16.04 1.27 28.20
CA ASP A 19 15.03 0.65 29.05
C ASP A 19 13.67 0.93 28.40
N LEU A 20 13.40 0.19 27.32
CA LEU A 20 12.01 -0.07 26.96
C LEU A 20 11.51 -0.91 28.13
N ASP A 21 10.87 -0.26 29.11
CA ASP A 21 10.09 -0.94 30.14
C ASP A 21 9.36 -2.13 29.48
N GLU A 22 9.27 -3.28 30.13
CA GLU A 22 8.71 -4.51 29.53
C GLU A 22 7.38 -4.24 28.79
N THR A 23 6.60 -3.26 29.29
CA THR A 23 5.38 -2.75 28.67
C THR A 23 5.58 -2.03 27.33
N ALA A 24 6.66 -1.26 27.16
CA ALA A 24 7.00 -0.56 25.93
C ALA A 24 7.46 -1.54 24.83
N LEU A 25 8.23 -2.57 25.19
CA LEU A 25 8.59 -3.65 24.27
C LEU A 25 7.36 -4.46 23.86
N GLU A 26 6.46 -4.74 24.81
CA GLU A 26 5.21 -5.43 24.52
C GLU A 26 4.27 -4.60 23.63
N ALA A 27 4.18 -3.29 23.87
CA ALA A 27 3.46 -2.36 23.00
C ALA A 27 4.05 -2.32 21.59
N GLN A 28 5.38 -2.31 21.46
CA GLN A 28 6.05 -2.35 20.16
C GLN A 28 5.77 -3.66 19.41
N ARG A 29 5.80 -4.81 20.10
CA ARG A 29 5.44 -6.11 19.52
C ARG A 29 4.00 -6.13 19.02
N ARG A 30 3.05 -5.60 19.81
CA ARG A 30 1.64 -5.45 19.40
C ARG A 30 1.50 -4.62 18.12
N MET A 31 2.24 -3.53 18.01
CA MET A 31 2.22 -2.67 16.82
C MET A 31 2.78 -3.40 15.58
N ASP A 32 3.86 -4.17 15.74
CA ASP A 32 4.43 -4.96 14.65
C ASP A 32 3.49 -6.08 14.17
N ASP A 33 2.75 -6.73 15.09
CA ASP A 33 1.76 -7.75 14.75
C ASP A 33 0.62 -7.17 13.91
N VAL A 34 0.12 -5.98 14.27
CA VAL A 34 -0.91 -5.26 13.50
C VAL A 34 -0.39 -4.91 12.10
N ARG A 35 0.85 -4.44 11.98
CA ARG A 35 1.47 -4.14 10.68
C ARG A 35 1.54 -5.36 9.78
N ARG A 36 2.02 -6.49 10.30
CA ARG A 36 2.09 -7.76 9.54
C ARG A 36 0.71 -8.27 9.13
N ALA A 37 -0.29 -8.14 10.00
CA ALA A 37 -1.67 -8.51 9.67
C ALA A 37 -2.21 -7.62 8.53
N ALA A 38 -1.97 -6.31 8.57
CA ALA A 38 -2.37 -5.38 7.53
C ALA A 38 -1.68 -5.67 6.18
N GLU A 39 -0.39 -6.04 6.20
CA GLU A 39 0.34 -6.45 4.99
C GLU A 39 -0.27 -7.70 4.34
N ARG A 40 -0.70 -8.68 5.14
CA ARG A 40 -1.39 -9.89 4.63
C ARG A 40 -2.72 -9.56 3.96
N LEU A 41 -3.50 -8.65 4.55
CA LEU A 41 -4.76 -8.18 3.95
C LEU A 41 -4.49 -7.45 2.63
N ARG A 42 -3.52 -6.52 2.61
CA ARG A 42 -3.11 -5.81 1.39
C ARG A 42 -2.59 -6.74 0.30
N ALA A 43 -1.79 -7.74 0.66
CA ALA A 43 -1.29 -8.74 -0.30
C ALA A 43 -2.43 -9.59 -0.88
N GLY A 44 -3.45 -9.90 -0.08
CA GLY A 44 -4.65 -10.62 -0.54
C GLY A 44 -5.52 -9.83 -1.52
N GLU A 45 -5.41 -8.50 -1.53
CA GLU A 45 -6.19 -7.60 -2.40
C GLU A 45 -5.43 -7.14 -3.66
N GLY A 46 -4.13 -7.46 -3.78
CA GLY A 46 -3.26 -7.02 -4.88
C GLY A 46 -3.36 -7.79 -6.20
N GLU A 47 -4.04 -8.94 -6.23
CA GLU A 47 -4.05 -9.82 -7.42
C GLU A 47 -5.22 -9.57 -8.39
N GLN A 48 -6.17 -8.67 -8.05
CA GLN A 48 -7.38 -8.41 -8.85
C GLN A 48 -7.58 -6.93 -9.14
N MET A 49 -6.54 -6.28 -9.67
CA MET A 49 -6.71 -5.08 -10.46
C MET A 49 -5.83 -5.22 -11.71
N GLN A 50 -6.10 -6.24 -12.52
CA GLN A 50 -5.61 -6.26 -13.89
C GLN A 50 -6.21 -5.06 -14.62
N ALA A 51 -5.32 -4.26 -15.20
CA ALA A 51 -5.66 -3.15 -16.08
C ALA A 51 -6.76 -3.61 -17.05
N ALA A 52 -7.85 -2.85 -17.09
CA ALA A 52 -8.90 -3.04 -18.09
C ALA A 52 -8.25 -3.21 -19.47
N PRO A 53 -8.75 -4.13 -20.31
CA PRO A 53 -8.22 -4.30 -21.66
C PRO A 53 -8.16 -2.92 -22.31
N THR A 54 -7.03 -2.61 -22.96
CA THR A 54 -6.86 -1.42 -23.78
C THR A 54 -7.84 -1.49 -24.95
N ALA A 55 -9.09 -1.15 -24.66
CA ALA A 55 -10.16 -0.97 -25.62
C ALA A 55 -9.75 0.16 -26.56
N THR A 56 -9.65 -0.16 -27.84
CA THR A 56 -9.43 0.82 -28.90
C THR A 56 -10.65 1.74 -28.91
N LYS A 57 -10.50 2.98 -28.40
CA LYS A 57 -11.58 3.96 -28.39
C LYS A 57 -11.86 4.42 -29.82
N GLN A 58 -13.10 4.28 -30.27
CA GLN A 58 -13.60 4.77 -31.54
C GLN A 58 -14.73 5.77 -31.30
N LEU A 59 -15.16 6.51 -32.32
CA LEU A 59 -16.30 7.41 -32.21
C LEU A 59 -17.53 6.76 -32.85
N CYS A 60 -18.67 6.86 -32.18
CA CYS A 60 -19.94 6.40 -32.70
C CYS A 60 -20.25 7.13 -34.02
N PRO A 61 -20.52 6.42 -35.13
CA PRO A 61 -20.77 7.06 -36.42
C PRO A 61 -22.10 7.83 -36.46
N ALA A 62 -23.02 7.58 -35.52
CA ALA A 62 -24.33 8.22 -35.48
C ALA A 62 -24.36 9.49 -34.62
N CYS A 63 -23.69 9.51 -33.46
CA CYS A 63 -23.75 10.64 -32.53
C CYS A 63 -22.39 11.23 -32.13
N GLY A 64 -21.28 10.61 -32.52
CA GLY A 64 -19.92 11.09 -32.26
C GLY A 64 -19.41 10.91 -30.83
N VAL A 65 -20.10 10.13 -29.97
CA VAL A 65 -19.60 9.80 -28.63
C VAL A 65 -18.48 8.76 -28.72
N GLU A 66 -17.54 8.78 -27.77
CA GLU A 66 -16.54 7.72 -27.63
C GLU A 66 -17.20 6.39 -27.26
N ILE A 67 -16.86 5.33 -28.00
CA ILE A 67 -17.32 3.95 -27.85
C ILE A 67 -16.09 3.02 -27.86
N SER A 68 -16.20 1.85 -27.24
CA SER A 68 -15.23 0.76 -27.37
C SER A 68 -15.57 -0.10 -28.58
N ASP A 69 -14.57 -0.77 -29.19
CA ASP A 69 -14.84 -1.76 -30.25
C ASP A 69 -15.68 -2.94 -29.73
N GLU A 70 -15.66 -3.22 -28.42
CA GLU A 70 -16.46 -4.29 -27.81
C GLU A 70 -17.94 -3.90 -27.62
N ASP A 71 -18.30 -2.63 -27.80
CA ASP A 71 -19.68 -2.16 -27.64
C ASP A 71 -20.55 -2.64 -28.80
N GLN A 72 -21.61 -3.39 -28.48
CA GLN A 72 -22.62 -3.82 -29.46
C GLN A 72 -23.57 -2.67 -29.84
N PHE A 73 -23.81 -1.75 -28.90
CA PHE A 73 -24.70 -0.61 -29.06
C PHE A 73 -24.10 0.64 -28.41
N CYS A 74 -24.36 1.80 -28.98
CA CYS A 74 -23.94 3.06 -28.40
C CYS A 74 -24.75 3.38 -27.13
N ALA A 75 -24.08 3.51 -25.98
CA ALA A 75 -24.73 3.85 -24.71
C ALA A 75 -25.38 5.26 -24.69
N ALA A 76 -24.96 6.16 -25.59
CA ALA A 76 -25.51 7.51 -25.65
C ALA A 76 -26.75 7.64 -26.56
N CYS A 77 -26.78 6.94 -27.70
CA CYS A 77 -27.83 7.13 -28.71
C CYS A 77 -28.58 5.84 -29.10
N GLY A 78 -28.14 4.67 -28.63
CA GLY A 78 -28.78 3.39 -28.90
C GLY A 78 -28.53 2.82 -30.31
N THR A 79 -27.65 3.42 -31.12
CA THR A 79 -27.31 2.90 -32.45
C THR A 79 -26.55 1.57 -32.33
N SER A 80 -26.93 0.58 -33.15
CA SER A 80 -26.20 -0.69 -33.28
C SER A 80 -24.86 -0.49 -34.00
N LEU A 81 -23.78 -1.03 -33.44
CA LEU A 81 -22.41 -0.85 -33.92
C LEU A 81 -21.84 -2.11 -34.59
N ARG A 82 -22.34 -3.30 -34.22
CA ARG A 82 -22.07 -4.59 -34.87
C ARG A 82 -23.36 -5.29 -35.27
#